data_AF-A0A7I8JF93-F1
#
_entry.id   AF-A0A7I8JF93-F1
#
_cell.length_a   1.000
_cell.length_b   1.000
_cell.length_c   1.000
_cell.angle_alpha   90.00
_cell.angle_beta   90.00
_cell.angle_gamma   90.00
#
_symmetry.space_group_name_H-M   'P 1'
#
loop_
_entity.id
_entity.type
_entity.pdbx_description
1 polymer ?
#
loop_
_entity_poly.entity_id
_entity_poly.type
_entity_poly.pdbx_seq_one_letter_code
_entity_poly.pdbx_strand_id
1 'polypeptide(L)'
;MSAGGGLRSLLAAAAVKGVEEARARIFGHILRKKLIGDQVAEWYPYDIKFDDPLVMAREEKERLSKLEMLKRRGKGPPKKGQGKRAAKRNK
;
A
#
# COMPACT_ATOMS: atom_id res chain seq x y z
N MET A 1 65.12 -19.55 3.69
CA MET A 1 63.74 -19.20 3.27
C MET A 1 62.81 -19.60 4.42
N SER A 2 62.32 -18.63 5.19
CA SER A 2 61.63 -18.90 6.47
C SER A 2 60.16 -19.30 6.24
N ALA A 3 59.87 -20.58 6.40
CA ALA A 3 58.52 -21.15 6.34
C ALA A 3 57.59 -20.68 7.48
N GLY A 4 58.10 -19.96 8.48
CA GLY A 4 57.34 -19.53 9.66
C GLY A 4 56.48 -18.27 9.47
N GLY A 5 56.79 -17.43 8.47
CA GLY A 5 56.03 -16.20 8.21
C GLY A 5 54.62 -16.46 7.67
N GLY A 6 54.48 -17.47 6.80
CA GLY A 6 53.19 -17.86 6.22
C GLY A 6 52.25 -18.55 7.23
N LEU A 7 52.79 -19.35 8.15
CA LEU A 7 51.96 -19.98 9.18
C LEU A 7 51.38 -18.96 10.17
N ARG A 8 52.18 -17.94 10.53
CA ARG A 8 51.72 -16.85 11.40
C ARG A 8 50.64 -15.98 10.76
N SER A 9 50.75 -15.69 9.46
CA SER A 9 49.72 -14.93 8.75
C SER A 9 48.41 -15.71 8.61
N LEU A 10 48.50 -17.03 8.40
CA LEU A 10 47.33 -17.92 8.36
C LEU A 10 46.62 -18.00 9.72
N LEU A 11 47.38 -18.12 10.83
CA LEU A 11 46.83 -18.11 12.19
C LEU A 11 46.16 -16.77 12.54
N ALA A 12 46.78 -15.65 12.15
CA ALA A 12 46.20 -14.32 12.34
C ALA A 12 44.90 -14.14 11.54
N ALA A 13 44.88 -14.59 10.28
CA ALA A 13 43.68 -14.55 9.45
C ALA A 13 42.53 -15.42 10.01
N ALA A 14 42.86 -16.60 10.54
CA ALA A 14 41.89 -17.48 11.19
C ALA A 14 41.29 -16.85 12.46
N ALA A 15 42.12 -16.16 13.28
CA ALA A 15 41.65 -15.46 14.46
C ALA A 15 40.68 -14.31 14.11
N VAL A 16 41.01 -13.49 13.11
CA VAL A 16 40.14 -12.39 12.64
C VAL A 16 38.82 -12.94 12.10
N LYS A 17 38.86 -14.02 11.32
CA LYS A 17 37.66 -14.67 10.80
C LYS A 17 36.76 -15.23 11.92
N GLY A 18 37.35 -15.85 12.94
CA GLY A 18 36.62 -16.36 14.11
C GLY A 18 35.93 -15.26 14.91
N VAL A 19 36.57 -14.09 15.03
CA VAL A 19 35.98 -12.91 15.69
C VAL A 19 34.79 -12.36 14.88
N GLU A 20 34.91 -12.28 13.56
CA GLU A 20 33.80 -11.84 12.68
C GLU A 20 32.62 -12.83 12.70
N GLU A 21 32.89 -14.14 12.77
CA GLU A 21 31.85 -15.16 12.93
C GLU A 21 31.14 -15.05 14.28
N ALA A 22 31.88 -14.85 15.37
CA ALA A 22 31.30 -14.61 16.70
C ALA A 22 30.43 -13.34 16.71
N ARG A 23 30.92 -12.27 16.08
CA ARG A 23 30.18 -11.01 15.91
C ARG A 23 28.88 -11.22 15.11
N ALA A 24 28.94 -11.94 13.99
CA ALA A 24 27.76 -12.26 13.18
C ALA A 24 26.74 -13.12 13.93
N ARG A 25 27.19 -14.03 14.81
CA ARG A 25 26.32 -14.82 15.70
C ARG A 25 25.67 -13.98 16.80
N ILE A 26 26.39 -13.01 17.37
CA ILE A 26 25.87 -12.12 18.42
C ILE A 26 24.86 -11.11 17.86
N PHE A 27 25.19 -10.49 16.72
CA PHE A 27 24.37 -9.38 16.17
C PHE A 27 23.36 -9.82 15.11
N GLY A 28 23.46 -11.06 14.63
CA GLY A 28 22.49 -11.67 13.71
C GLY A 28 22.49 -11.08 12.30
N HIS A 29 22.11 -11.91 11.33
CA HIS A 29 21.77 -11.47 9.98
C HIS A 29 20.28 -11.71 9.76
N ILE A 30 19.48 -10.79 10.27
CA ILE A 30 18.03 -10.74 10.04
C ILE A 30 17.76 -9.65 8.99
N LEU A 31 16.73 -9.87 8.18
CA LEU A 31 16.25 -9.03 7.08
C LEU A 31 16.55 -7.54 7.28
N ARG A 32 17.47 -7.00 6.46
CA ARG A 32 17.90 -5.59 6.53
C ARG A 32 16.83 -4.61 6.06
N LYS A 33 15.86 -5.09 5.29
CA LYS A 33 14.77 -4.27 4.73
C LYS A 33 13.58 -4.32 5.67
N LYS A 34 13.15 -3.15 6.12
CA LYS A 34 11.89 -2.98 6.85
C LYS A 34 10.72 -3.32 5.92
N LEU A 35 9.65 -3.87 6.48
CA LEU A 35 8.39 -3.99 5.74
C LEU A 35 7.86 -2.59 5.43
N ILE A 36 7.44 -2.37 4.19
CA ILE A 36 6.93 -1.07 3.71
C ILE A 36 5.40 -1.14 3.55
N GLY A 37 4.76 -2.28 3.86
CA GLY A 37 3.34 -2.54 3.61
C GLY A 37 2.42 -1.46 4.17
N ASP A 38 2.62 -1.05 5.41
CA ASP A 38 1.79 -0.02 6.06
C ASP A 38 1.90 1.34 5.35
N GLN A 39 3.12 1.72 4.96
CA GLN A 39 3.36 2.96 4.21
C GLN A 39 2.75 2.92 2.80
N VAL A 40 2.71 1.75 2.16
CA VAL A 40 2.04 1.57 0.86
C VAL A 40 0.51 1.56 1.02
N ALA A 41 -0.01 1.00 2.11
CA ALA A 41 -1.44 0.98 2.40
C ALA A 41 -1.98 2.39 2.68
N GLU A 42 -1.20 3.24 3.34
CA GLU A 42 -1.53 4.64 3.64
C GLU A 42 -1.28 5.59 2.45
N TRP A 43 -1.25 5.08 1.22
CA TRP A 43 -0.99 5.89 0.02
C TRP A 43 -1.97 7.05 -0.15
N TYR A 44 -3.23 6.87 0.24
CA TYR A 44 -4.24 7.92 0.22
C TYR A 44 -4.52 8.42 1.63
N PRO A 45 -4.41 9.74 1.88
CA PRO A 45 -4.71 10.31 3.17
C PRO A 45 -6.21 10.20 3.48
N TYR A 46 -6.53 10.15 4.76
CA TYR A 46 -7.90 10.16 5.23
C TYR A 46 -8.58 11.51 4.94
N ASP A 47 -9.80 11.48 4.40
CA ASP A 47 -10.60 12.68 4.18
C ASP A 47 -11.48 12.97 5.40
N ILE A 48 -11.16 14.06 6.11
CA ILE A 48 -11.85 14.49 7.33
C ILE A 48 -13.34 14.82 7.10
N LYS A 49 -13.76 15.04 5.85
CA LYS A 49 -15.17 15.32 5.52
C LYS A 49 -16.11 14.19 5.91
N PHE A 50 -15.61 12.96 6.01
CA PHE A 50 -16.39 11.82 6.44
C PHE A 50 -16.72 11.85 7.94
N ASP A 51 -15.99 12.64 8.74
CA ASP A 51 -16.21 12.76 10.19
C ASP A 51 -17.30 13.76 10.55
N ASP A 52 -17.45 14.84 9.77
CA ASP A 52 -18.41 15.92 10.06
C ASP A 52 -19.82 15.56 9.56
N PRO A 53 -20.79 15.30 10.46
CA PRO A 53 -22.15 14.93 10.05
C PRO A 53 -22.85 16.04 9.25
N LEU A 54 -22.50 17.31 9.45
CA LEU A 54 -23.11 18.44 8.74
C LEU A 54 -22.64 18.51 7.29
N VAL A 55 -21.35 18.25 7.05
CA VAL A 55 -20.77 18.23 5.69
C VAL A 55 -21.36 17.06 4.90
N MET A 56 -21.39 15.87 5.50
CA MET A 56 -21.97 14.66 4.88
C MET A 56 -23.45 14.85 4.54
N ALA A 57 -24.25 15.39 5.48
CA ALA A 57 -25.66 15.64 5.25
C ALA A 57 -25.91 16.68 4.16
N ARG A 58 -25.06 17.71 4.06
CA ARG A 58 -25.16 18.74 3.03
C ARG A 58 -24.89 18.17 1.64
N GLU A 59 -23.79 17.44 1.47
CA GLU A 59 -23.43 16.83 0.19
C GLU A 59 -24.48 15.84 -0.29
N GLU A 60 -25.02 15.02 0.61
CA GLU A 60 -26.09 14.08 0.27
C GLU A 60 -27.40 14.81 -0.10
N LYS A 61 -27.75 15.89 0.60
CA LYS A 61 -28.91 16.72 0.27
C LYS A 61 -28.79 17.35 -1.12
N GLU A 62 -27.62 17.88 -1.45
CA GLU A 62 -27.34 18.46 -2.77
C GLU A 62 -27.42 17.40 -3.87
N ARG A 63 -26.85 16.21 -3.62
CA ARG A 63 -26.94 15.04 -4.53
C ARG A 63 -28.39 14.67 -4.80
N LEU A 64 -29.21 14.55 -3.76
CA LEU A 64 -30.63 14.21 -3.87
C LEU A 64 -31.43 15.28 -4.59
N SER A 65 -31.20 16.57 -4.30
CA SER A 65 -31.86 17.69 -4.98
C SER A 65 -31.57 17.71 -6.48
N LYS A 66 -30.32 17.51 -6.87
CA LYS A 66 -29.91 17.42 -8.28
C LYS A 66 -30.58 16.22 -8.97
N LEU A 67 -30.63 15.08 -8.30
CA LEU A 67 -31.24 13.86 -8.82
C LEU A 67 -32.74 14.04 -9.02
N GLU A 68 -33.44 14.67 -8.07
CA GLU A 68 -34.86 15.01 -8.19
C GLU A 68 -35.12 15.94 -9.37
N MET A 69 -34.32 17.00 -9.54
CA MET A 69 -34.42 17.90 -10.68
C MET A 69 -34.23 17.17 -12.02
N LEU A 70 -33.25 16.26 -12.11
CA LEU A 70 -33.03 15.46 -13.32
C LEU A 70 -34.19 14.51 -13.61
N LYS A 71 -34.77 13.88 -12.58
CA LYS A 71 -35.97 13.04 -12.71
C LYS A 71 -37.15 13.83 -13.23
N ARG A 72 -37.41 15.04 -12.69
CA ARG A 72 -38.48 15.93 -13.16
C ARG A 72 -38.32 16.30 -14.64
N ARG A 73 -37.08 16.44 -15.12
CA ARG A 73 -36.76 16.74 -16.52
C ARG A 73 -36.76 15.51 -17.45
N GLY A 74 -37.02 14.31 -16.93
CA GLY A 74 -36.88 13.05 -17.69
C GLY A 74 -35.43 12.72 -18.09
N LYS A 75 -34.45 13.43 -17.52
CA LYS A 75 -33.00 13.22 -17.74
C LYS A 75 -32.35 12.44 -16.60
N GLY A 76 -33.15 11.80 -15.76
CA GLY A 76 -32.66 10.91 -14.71
C GLY A 76 -31.97 9.67 -15.30
N PRO A 77 -31.02 9.08 -14.56
CA PRO A 77 -30.42 7.82 -14.99
C PRO A 77 -31.50 6.74 -15.15
N PRO A 78 -31.46 5.92 -16.21
CA PRO A 78 -32.42 4.84 -16.40
C PRO A 78 -32.26 3.78 -15.32
N LYS A 79 -33.31 2.98 -15.09
CA LYS A 79 -33.24 1.84 -14.17
C LYS A 79 -32.14 0.88 -14.63
N LYS A 80 -31.32 0.41 -13.69
CA LYS A 80 -30.23 -0.55 -13.95
C LYS A 80 -30.76 -1.74 -14.76
N GLY A 81 -30.07 -2.09 -15.84
CA GLY A 81 -30.47 -3.16 -16.76
C GLY A 81 -31.49 -2.74 -17.83
N GLN A 82 -32.15 -1.58 -17.72
CA GLN A 82 -33.13 -1.06 -18.67
C GLN A 82 -32.57 0.11 -19.51
N GLY A 83 -31.26 0.05 -19.80
CA GLY A 83 -30.63 1.05 -20.65
C GLY A 83 -31.17 1.00 -22.08
N LYS A 84 -31.07 2.11 -22.82
CA LYS A 84 -31.55 2.23 -24.21
C LYS A 84 -31.03 1.13 -25.14
N ARG A 85 -29.85 0.55 -24.86
CA ARG A 85 -29.25 -0.54 -25.63
C ARG A 85 -29.79 -1.93 -25.25
N ALA A 86 -30.27 -2.14 -24.03
CA ALA A 86 -30.80 -3.43 -23.58
C ALA A 86 -32.11 -3.77 -24.29
N ALA A 87 -32.95 -2.76 -24.57
CA ALA A 87 -34.21 -2.94 -25.30
C ALA A 87 -34.03 -3.30 -26.79
N LYS A 88 -32.83 -3.14 -27.37
CA LYS A 88 -32.58 -3.37 -28.80
C LYS A 88 -32.26 -4.84 -29.16
N ARG A 89 -32.21 -5.77 -28.20
CA ARG A 89 -31.81 -7.17 -28.45
C ARG A 89 -32.94 -8.08 -28.99
N ASN A 90 -34.18 -7.58 -29.09
CA ASN A 90 -35.35 -8.36 -29.52
C ASN A 90 -35.89 -7.95 -30.90
N LYS A 91 -35.03 -7.62 -31.86
CA LYS A 91 -35.45 -7.48 -33.26
C LYS A 91 -34.52 -8.29 -34.16
#